data_AF-A0A1F9ND17-F1
#
_entry.id   AF-A0A1F9ND17-F1
#
_cell.length_a   1.000
_cell.length_b   1.000
_cell.length_c   1.000
_cell.angle_alpha   90.00
_cell.angle_beta   90.00
_cell.angle_gamma   90.00
#
_symmetry.space_group_name_H-M   'P 1'
#
loop_
_entity.id
_entity.type
_entity.pdbx_description
1 polymer ?
#
loop_
_entity_poly.entity_id
_entity_poly.type
_entity_poly.pdbx_seq_one_letter_code
_entity_poly.pdbx_strand_id
1 'polypeptide(L)'
;MFRTLHLTAAVVFLCTGRPARAYEASFVHPWLTREAVNYLLATHPDPYRDLANHLPSLEAGAEHEDDLFLDNDRDPLTARSGRHFYRPTDGAGLTMGETSYVSSYTWGAKANPGNEWDWFDALDAYRAGDQPEAYFALGHVLHLLQDLTVPAHVHLDVHGPPAGDDYENYTWFRTPSPLVSSLPKPSAGATLPVFDNLEEAWERTATATYWRSMVSGDLTFHDNPSGNIVEMFPEIQWSWFSQEWTIDTPPVGALGVDFFEELPGWFYFKDTEQAATVTPFGFDADLPHQLTLQPNTDGQHLAHALAQDLVPLAIVTSAAVIALFVRDAALLEPKKTTGGGRKPPSQANGCRASAVHPVLLLTFVALLLPCRRRRS
;
A
#
# COMPACT_ATOMS: atom_id res chain seq x y z
N MET A 1 45.88 -60.81 7.03
CA MET A 1 46.39 -60.08 5.85
C MET A 1 45.32 -59.09 5.39
N PHE A 2 45.67 -57.80 5.43
CA PHE A 2 45.00 -56.59 4.95
C PHE A 2 43.47 -56.53 4.93
N ARG A 3 42.89 -55.83 5.93
CA ARG A 3 41.58 -55.17 5.82
C ARG A 3 41.81 -53.72 5.42
N THR A 4 41.36 -53.37 4.22
CA THR A 4 41.36 -52.01 3.67
C THR A 4 40.28 -51.19 4.38
N LEU A 5 40.69 -50.13 5.08
CA LEU A 5 39.79 -49.14 5.67
C LEU A 5 39.42 -48.13 4.58
N HIS A 6 38.15 -48.09 4.16
CA HIS A 6 37.66 -46.99 3.33
C HIS A 6 37.28 -45.81 4.22
N LEU A 7 38.08 -44.72 4.14
CA LEU A 7 37.68 -43.41 4.65
C LEU A 7 36.65 -42.81 3.70
N THR A 8 35.38 -42.77 4.10
CA THR A 8 34.38 -41.88 3.52
C THR A 8 34.59 -40.48 4.06
N ALA A 9 35.10 -39.57 3.23
CA ALA A 9 35.15 -38.14 3.51
C ALA A 9 33.72 -37.59 3.43
N ALA A 10 33.17 -37.18 4.58
CA ALA A 10 31.93 -36.41 4.63
C ALA A 10 32.23 -34.97 4.19
N VAL A 11 31.84 -34.62 2.96
CA VAL A 11 31.82 -33.24 2.50
C VAL A 11 30.62 -32.56 3.17
N VAL A 12 30.90 -31.82 4.24
CA VAL A 12 29.91 -30.92 4.85
C VAL A 12 29.83 -29.68 3.97
N PHE A 13 28.79 -29.60 3.14
CA PHE A 13 28.41 -28.37 2.48
C PHE A 13 27.85 -27.43 3.55
N LEU A 14 28.68 -26.50 4.04
CA LEU A 14 28.22 -25.33 4.79
C LEU A 14 27.51 -24.41 3.79
N CYS A 15 26.23 -24.68 3.54
CA CYS A 15 25.33 -23.69 2.98
C CYS A 15 25.24 -22.55 3.98
N THR A 16 26.05 -21.51 3.77
CA THR A 16 25.81 -20.20 4.37
C THR A 16 24.53 -19.67 3.73
N GLY A 17 23.39 -20.05 4.29
CA GLY A 17 22.12 -19.43 3.98
C GLY A 17 22.31 -17.94 4.17
N ARG A 18 22.29 -17.17 3.08
CA ARG A 18 21.97 -15.75 3.18
C ARG A 18 20.67 -15.68 3.99
N PRO A 19 20.55 -14.80 4.99
CA PRO A 19 19.25 -14.58 5.61
C PRO A 19 18.28 -14.30 4.47
N ALA A 20 17.30 -15.18 4.30
CA ALA A 20 16.16 -14.88 3.48
C ALA A 20 15.56 -13.63 4.13
N ARG A 21 15.73 -12.48 3.48
CA ARG A 21 14.96 -11.28 3.81
C ARG A 21 13.52 -11.68 3.49
N ALA A 22 12.82 -12.15 4.52
CA ALA A 22 11.40 -12.41 4.43
C ALA A 22 10.74 -11.04 4.22
N TYR A 23 10.14 -10.87 3.04
CA TYR A 23 9.26 -9.78 2.62
C TYR A 23 9.89 -8.37 2.71
N GLU A 24 10.47 -7.90 1.61
CA GLU A 24 10.80 -6.46 1.49
C GLU A 24 9.50 -5.68 1.41
N ALA A 25 9.30 -4.76 2.35
CA ALA A 25 8.29 -3.72 2.26
C ALA A 25 8.39 -3.05 0.88
N SER A 26 7.25 -2.81 0.25
CA SER A 26 7.19 -2.23 -1.08
C SER A 26 7.93 -0.88 -1.09
N PHE A 27 8.89 -0.72 -2.01
CA PHE A 27 9.59 0.57 -2.18
C PHE A 27 8.69 1.64 -2.81
N VAL A 28 7.44 1.31 -3.15
CA VAL A 28 6.48 2.23 -3.78
C VAL A 28 6.13 3.39 -2.85
N HIS A 29 5.77 3.16 -1.59
CA HIS A 29 5.40 4.25 -0.67
C HIS A 29 6.56 5.22 -0.35
N PRO A 30 7.78 4.75 -0.03
CA PRO A 30 8.93 5.62 0.10
C PRO A 30 9.22 6.41 -1.19
N TRP A 31 9.11 5.76 -2.36
CA TRP A 31 9.31 6.43 -3.64
C TRP A 31 8.25 7.51 -3.91
N LEU A 32 6.96 7.22 -3.73
CA LEU A 32 5.86 8.19 -3.87
C LEU A 32 6.06 9.39 -2.95
N THR A 33 6.43 9.14 -1.70
CA THR A 33 6.72 10.16 -0.69
C THR A 33 7.89 11.05 -1.11
N ARG A 34 8.97 10.46 -1.62
CA ARG A 34 10.10 11.20 -2.20
C ARG A 34 9.71 12.04 -3.39
N GLU A 35 8.94 11.49 -4.32
CA GLU A 35 8.51 12.22 -5.50
C GLU A 35 7.56 13.38 -5.13
N ALA A 36 6.73 13.23 -4.10
CA ALA A 36 5.91 14.30 -3.56
C ALA A 36 6.77 15.47 -3.02
N VAL A 37 7.80 15.16 -2.21
CA VAL A 37 8.75 16.17 -1.72
C VAL A 37 9.52 16.82 -2.87
N ASN A 38 10.02 16.04 -3.82
CA ASN A 38 10.72 16.57 -5.00
C ASN A 38 9.82 17.49 -5.83
N TYR A 39 8.55 17.10 -6.00
CA TYR A 39 7.57 17.90 -6.73
C TYR A 39 7.31 19.23 -6.02
N LEU A 40 7.14 19.26 -4.69
CA LEU A 40 7.03 20.50 -3.92
C LEU A 40 8.28 21.38 -4.05
N LEU A 41 9.47 20.81 -3.90
CA LEU A 41 10.72 21.56 -4.00
C LEU A 41 10.94 22.14 -5.41
N ALA A 42 10.48 21.44 -6.46
CA ALA A 42 10.60 21.90 -7.83
C ALA A 42 9.57 23.00 -8.19
N THR A 43 8.36 22.93 -7.65
CA THR A 43 7.25 23.82 -8.03
C THR A 43 7.03 24.98 -7.06
N HIS A 44 7.36 24.79 -5.78
CA HIS A 44 7.12 25.73 -4.68
C HIS A 44 8.30 25.70 -3.68
N PRO A 45 9.55 25.99 -4.11
CA PRO A 45 10.75 25.79 -3.28
C PRO A 45 10.71 26.51 -1.93
N ASP A 46 10.06 27.67 -1.86
CA ASP A 46 9.69 28.34 -0.62
C ASP A 46 8.18 28.18 -0.44
N PRO A 47 7.65 27.74 0.72
CA PRO A 47 8.27 27.60 2.05
C PRO A 47 8.90 26.22 2.36
N TYR A 48 9.02 25.32 1.37
CA TYR A 48 9.28 23.90 1.62
C TYR A 48 10.75 23.49 1.61
N ARG A 49 11.69 24.43 1.51
CA ARG A 49 13.13 24.17 1.34
C ARG A 49 13.71 23.19 2.38
N ASP A 50 13.24 23.25 3.62
CA ASP A 50 13.75 22.41 4.70
C ASP A 50 13.23 20.96 4.65
N LEU A 51 12.20 20.65 3.84
CA LEU A 51 11.68 19.29 3.69
C LEU A 51 12.76 18.29 3.24
N ALA A 52 13.75 18.73 2.48
CA ALA A 52 14.86 17.87 2.07
C ALA A 52 15.63 17.27 3.26
N ASN A 53 15.67 17.97 4.39
CA ASN A 53 16.32 17.49 5.61
C ASN A 53 15.45 16.46 6.37
N HIS A 54 14.15 16.42 6.09
CA HIS A 54 13.16 15.57 6.75
C HIS A 54 12.71 14.39 5.89
N LEU A 55 13.09 14.38 4.61
CA LEU A 55 12.76 13.30 3.68
C LEU A 55 13.08 11.90 4.24
N PRO A 56 14.23 11.64 4.90
CA PRO A 56 14.48 10.32 5.45
C PRO A 56 13.48 9.88 6.53
N SER A 57 12.95 10.81 7.33
CA SER A 57 11.91 10.50 8.32
C SER A 57 10.57 10.21 7.65
N LEU A 58 10.19 11.01 6.65
CA LEU A 58 8.98 10.80 5.86
C LEU A 58 8.98 9.44 5.17
N GLU A 59 10.07 9.09 4.48
CA GLU A 59 10.22 7.80 3.82
C GLU A 59 10.17 6.64 4.80
N ALA A 60 10.85 6.77 5.95
CA ALA A 60 10.86 5.72 6.96
C ALA A 60 9.47 5.49 7.56
N GLY A 61 8.71 6.55 7.84
CA GLY A 61 7.33 6.41 8.33
C GLY A 61 6.39 5.82 7.28
N ALA A 62 6.57 6.20 6.02
CA ALA A 62 5.79 5.64 4.92
C ALA A 62 6.10 4.16 4.65
N GLU A 63 7.35 3.72 4.88
CA GLU A 63 7.73 2.30 4.82
C GLU A 63 7.19 1.53 6.04
N HIS A 64 7.18 2.17 7.22
CA HIS A 64 6.86 1.52 8.49
C HIS A 64 5.37 1.24 8.70
N GLU A 65 4.46 2.00 8.07
CA GLU A 65 3.01 1.71 8.15
C GLU A 65 2.65 0.30 7.65
N ASP A 66 3.46 -0.28 6.78
CA ASP A 66 3.31 -1.65 6.27
C ASP A 66 4.13 -2.71 7.02
N ASP A 67 4.86 -2.32 8.09
CA ASP A 67 5.70 -3.26 8.82
C ASP A 67 4.83 -4.28 9.58
N LEU A 68 4.91 -5.54 9.15
CA LEU A 68 4.21 -6.67 9.76
C LEU A 68 5.03 -7.31 10.90
N PHE A 69 6.23 -6.82 11.21
CA PHE A 69 7.10 -7.36 12.24
C PHE A 69 6.87 -6.73 13.61
N LEU A 70 6.99 -7.57 14.66
CA LEU A 70 7.00 -7.16 16.07
C LEU A 70 8.12 -6.14 16.35
N ASP A 71 7.85 -4.86 16.15
CA ASP A 71 8.77 -3.75 16.45
C ASP A 71 8.67 -3.28 17.92
N ASN A 72 7.75 -3.88 18.69
CA ASN A 72 7.52 -3.60 20.10
C ASN A 72 6.92 -2.21 20.35
N ASP A 73 6.25 -1.65 19.33
CA ASP A 73 5.25 -0.60 19.49
C ASP A 73 3.99 -1.12 20.23
N ARG A 74 3.03 -0.24 20.53
CA ARG A 74 1.82 -0.62 21.27
C ARG A 74 0.66 -1.05 20.38
N ASP A 75 0.91 -1.28 19.09
CA ASP A 75 -0.12 -1.65 18.14
C ASP A 75 -0.29 -3.19 18.09
N PRO A 76 -1.52 -3.70 17.93
CA PRO A 76 -1.75 -5.10 17.60
C PRO A 76 -1.38 -5.38 16.13
N LEU A 77 -0.10 -5.71 15.92
CA LEU A 77 0.66 -5.98 14.68
C LEU A 77 -0.01 -6.74 13.52
N THR A 78 -1.12 -7.41 13.75
CA THR A 78 -1.81 -8.22 12.73
C THR A 78 -3.04 -7.51 12.15
N ALA A 79 -3.27 -6.26 12.56
CA ALA A 79 -4.48 -5.51 12.20
C ALA A 79 -4.22 -4.19 11.46
N ARG A 80 -2.96 -3.71 11.34
CA ARG A 80 -2.66 -2.40 10.73
C ARG A 80 -3.07 -2.37 9.25
N SER A 81 -2.60 -3.31 8.44
CA SER A 81 -3.00 -3.42 7.01
C SER A 81 -4.52 -3.51 6.80
N GLY A 82 -5.24 -4.15 7.72
CA GLY A 82 -6.72 -4.18 7.70
C GLY A 82 -7.38 -2.79 7.81
N ARG A 83 -6.64 -1.76 8.21
CA ARG A 83 -7.08 -0.36 8.34
C ARG A 83 -6.64 0.52 7.19
N HIS A 84 -6.04 -0.03 6.13
CA HIS A 84 -5.59 0.74 4.95
C HIS A 84 -6.73 1.07 3.98
N PHE A 85 -7.93 0.54 4.25
CA PHE A 85 -9.09 0.62 3.39
C PHE A 85 -9.99 1.81 3.73
N TYR A 86 -10.53 2.47 2.71
CA TYR A 86 -11.52 3.53 2.85
C TYR A 86 -12.38 3.63 1.59
N ARG A 87 -13.68 3.33 1.72
CA ARG A 87 -14.63 3.48 0.62
C ARG A 87 -15.32 4.85 0.66
N PRO A 88 -15.17 5.70 -0.37
CA PRO A 88 -15.68 7.07 -0.34
C PRO A 88 -17.22 7.18 -0.44
N THR A 89 -17.93 6.12 -0.83
CA THR A 89 -19.40 6.18 -0.97
C THR A 89 -20.13 6.15 0.37
N ASP A 90 -19.51 5.57 1.41
CA ASP A 90 -20.11 5.40 2.73
C ASP A 90 -19.14 5.53 3.91
N GLY A 91 -17.87 5.85 3.64
CA GLY A 91 -16.81 6.00 4.64
C GLY A 91 -16.37 4.69 5.30
N ALA A 92 -16.73 3.54 4.72
CA ALA A 92 -16.47 2.24 5.33
C ALA A 92 -14.99 1.85 5.27
N GLY A 93 -14.54 1.11 6.31
CA GLY A 93 -13.28 0.36 6.31
C GLY A 93 -13.50 -1.11 5.98
N LEU A 94 -12.42 -1.91 6.00
CA LEU A 94 -12.49 -3.33 5.68
C LEU A 94 -13.29 -4.13 6.71
N THR A 95 -14.03 -5.13 6.24
CA THR A 95 -14.62 -6.17 7.10
C THR A 95 -14.19 -7.55 6.61
N MET A 96 -13.55 -8.34 7.49
CA MET A 96 -13.10 -9.70 7.22
C MET A 96 -13.74 -10.66 8.21
N GLY A 97 -14.69 -11.48 7.75
CA GLY A 97 -15.45 -12.37 8.62
C GLY A 97 -16.23 -11.61 9.68
N GLU A 98 -15.96 -11.88 10.96
CA GLU A 98 -16.58 -11.18 12.10
C GLU A 98 -15.82 -9.93 12.54
N THR A 99 -14.68 -9.63 11.91
CA THR A 99 -13.82 -8.51 12.28
C THR A 99 -14.06 -7.32 11.35
N SER A 100 -14.52 -6.19 11.90
CA SER A 100 -14.52 -4.91 11.20
C SER A 100 -13.36 -4.04 11.68
N TYR A 101 -12.63 -3.49 10.72
CA TYR A 101 -11.55 -2.54 10.96
C TYR A 101 -12.09 -1.12 10.81
N VAL A 102 -11.51 -0.19 11.56
CA VAL A 102 -11.75 1.24 11.30
C VAL A 102 -11.12 1.59 9.94
N SER A 103 -11.75 2.48 9.20
CA SER A 103 -11.25 2.95 7.92
C SER A 103 -9.89 3.67 8.04
N SER A 104 -9.12 3.77 6.96
CA SER A 104 -7.83 4.49 6.95
C SER A 104 -7.95 5.96 7.37
N TYR A 105 -9.05 6.62 7.03
CA TYR A 105 -9.33 7.98 7.48
C TYR A 105 -9.41 8.07 9.01
N THR A 106 -10.19 7.19 9.65
CA THR A 106 -10.28 7.11 11.11
C THR A 106 -8.96 6.66 11.75
N TRP A 107 -8.19 5.82 11.05
CA TRP A 107 -6.93 5.29 11.56
C TRP A 107 -5.80 6.32 11.60
N GLY A 108 -5.59 7.07 10.51
CA GLY A 108 -4.45 7.99 10.35
C GLY A 108 -4.80 9.48 10.32
N ALA A 109 -6.01 9.87 9.91
CA ALA A 109 -6.38 11.28 9.76
C ALA A 109 -7.17 11.86 10.94
N LYS A 110 -7.69 11.00 11.82
CA LYS A 110 -8.38 11.38 13.06
C LYS A 110 -7.53 11.04 14.28
N ALA A 111 -7.69 11.83 15.34
CA ALA A 111 -7.05 11.55 16.62
C ALA A 111 -7.52 10.18 17.13
N ASN A 112 -6.58 9.25 17.22
CA ASN A 112 -6.86 7.85 17.46
C ASN A 112 -5.85 7.30 18.47
N PRO A 113 -6.25 7.11 19.75
CA PRO A 113 -5.32 6.64 20.79
C PRO A 113 -4.83 5.20 20.58
N GLY A 114 -5.36 4.48 19.58
CA GLY A 114 -4.90 3.15 19.19
C GLY A 114 -3.89 3.13 18.04
N ASN A 115 -3.57 4.28 17.44
CA ASN A 115 -2.49 4.44 16.46
C ASN A 115 -1.45 5.39 17.07
N GLU A 116 -0.16 5.05 17.01
CA GLU A 116 0.91 5.91 17.58
C GLU A 116 1.53 6.87 16.55
N TRP A 117 0.97 7.00 15.35
CA TRP A 117 1.45 7.89 14.28
C TRP A 117 0.32 8.42 13.39
N ASP A 118 -0.70 9.01 14.02
CA ASP A 118 -1.73 9.72 13.28
C ASP A 118 -1.35 11.19 12.97
N TRP A 119 -2.21 11.90 12.24
CA TRP A 119 -2.03 13.31 11.90
C TRP A 119 -1.80 14.22 13.11
N PHE A 120 -2.49 13.95 14.22
CA PHE A 120 -2.39 14.73 15.43
C PHE A 120 -1.10 14.42 16.19
N ASP A 121 -0.62 13.17 16.16
CA ASP A 121 0.71 12.82 16.67
C ASP A 121 1.81 13.56 15.91
N ALA A 122 1.70 13.65 14.58
CA ALA A 122 2.63 14.43 13.75
C ALA A 122 2.65 15.91 14.16
N LEU A 123 1.48 16.52 14.34
CA LEU A 123 1.35 17.92 14.77
C LEU A 123 1.87 18.14 16.19
N ASP A 124 1.58 17.23 17.12
CA ASP A 124 2.02 17.33 18.51
C ASP A 124 3.54 17.15 18.63
N ALA A 125 4.14 16.24 17.86
CA ALA A 125 5.59 16.09 17.77
C ALA A 125 6.24 17.35 17.18
N TYR A 126 5.66 17.92 16.12
CA TYR A 126 6.16 19.16 15.53
C TYR A 126 6.13 20.31 16.54
N ARG A 127 5.00 20.47 17.22
CA ARG A 127 4.78 21.48 18.26
C ARG A 127 5.71 21.32 19.47
N ALA A 128 6.15 20.09 19.74
CA ALA A 128 7.16 19.78 20.77
C ALA A 128 8.59 20.07 20.31
N GLY A 129 8.82 20.41 19.04
CA GLY A 129 10.13 20.61 18.44
C GLY A 129 10.83 19.30 18.02
N ASP A 130 10.13 18.16 18.08
CA ASP A 130 10.65 16.86 17.64
C ASP A 130 10.31 16.65 16.16
N GLN A 131 11.02 17.39 15.29
CA GLN A 131 10.79 17.33 13.85
C GLN A 131 11.01 15.93 13.27
N PRO A 132 12.05 15.15 13.65
CA PRO A 132 12.21 13.79 13.14
C PRO A 132 10.98 12.91 13.40
N GLU A 133 10.40 12.94 14.60
CA GLU A 133 9.19 12.20 14.94
C GLU A 133 7.97 12.75 14.18
N ALA A 134 7.83 14.07 14.08
CA ALA A 134 6.72 14.71 13.38
C ALA A 134 6.64 14.26 11.91
N TYR A 135 7.78 14.26 11.22
CA TYR A 135 7.85 13.86 9.83
C TYR A 135 7.80 12.35 9.66
N PHE A 136 8.20 11.57 10.65
CA PHE A 136 7.97 10.12 10.67
C PHE A 136 6.47 9.81 10.76
N ALA A 137 5.76 10.42 11.72
CA ALA A 137 4.31 10.28 11.83
C ALA A 137 3.57 10.78 10.58
N LEU A 138 4.01 11.89 9.98
CA LEU A 138 3.46 12.34 8.70
C LEU A 138 3.69 11.30 7.58
N GLY A 139 4.81 10.57 7.59
CA GLY A 139 5.06 9.47 6.66
C GLY A 139 3.98 8.38 6.72
N HIS A 140 3.55 7.99 7.93
CA HIS A 140 2.44 7.05 8.14
C HIS A 140 1.12 7.58 7.55
N VAL A 141 0.81 8.86 7.76
CA VAL A 141 -0.39 9.48 7.17
C VAL A 141 -0.32 9.50 5.64
N LEU A 142 0.85 9.78 5.07
CA LEU A 142 1.05 9.77 3.62
C LEU A 142 0.92 8.37 3.02
N HIS A 143 1.40 7.34 3.71
CA HIS A 143 1.20 5.96 3.30
C HIS A 143 -0.30 5.65 3.11
N LEU A 144 -1.11 5.90 4.13
CA LEU A 144 -2.55 5.63 4.08
C LEU A 144 -3.28 6.47 3.03
N LEU A 145 -2.80 7.69 2.75
CA LEU A 145 -3.33 8.52 1.67
C LEU A 145 -2.96 7.94 0.29
N GLN A 146 -1.74 7.41 0.14
CA GLN A 146 -1.27 6.77 -1.09
C GLN A 146 -2.04 5.47 -1.37
N ASP A 147 -2.40 4.71 -0.33
CA ASP A 147 -3.28 3.55 -0.45
C ASP A 147 -4.66 3.89 -1.04
N LEU A 148 -5.16 5.11 -0.83
CA LEU A 148 -6.39 5.56 -1.49
C LEU A 148 -6.25 5.69 -3.01
N THR A 149 -5.05 5.52 -3.56
CA THR A 149 -4.78 5.43 -5.01
C THR A 149 -4.61 4.00 -5.51
N VAL A 150 -4.82 3.02 -4.64
CA VAL A 150 -4.91 1.60 -4.98
C VAL A 150 -6.40 1.23 -5.09
N PRO A 151 -6.88 0.78 -6.27
CA PRO A 151 -8.29 0.44 -6.48
C PRO A 151 -8.87 -0.50 -5.42
N ALA A 152 -8.12 -1.54 -5.04
CA ALA A 152 -8.59 -2.52 -4.09
C ALA A 152 -8.86 -1.92 -2.69
N HIS A 153 -8.10 -0.90 -2.28
CA HIS A 153 -8.25 -0.23 -0.99
C HIS A 153 -9.51 0.64 -0.90
N VAL A 154 -9.96 1.19 -2.03
CA VAL A 154 -11.19 2.01 -2.08
C VAL A 154 -12.45 1.19 -2.37
N HIS A 155 -12.29 -0.04 -2.86
CA HIS A 155 -13.39 -1.01 -3.09
C HIS A 155 -13.52 -2.06 -1.99
N LEU A 156 -12.72 -1.97 -0.92
CA LEU A 156 -12.71 -2.93 0.20
C LEU A 156 -12.38 -4.37 -0.26
N ASP A 157 -11.60 -4.48 -1.34
CA ASP A 157 -11.19 -5.74 -1.91
C ASP A 157 -9.97 -6.29 -1.18
N VAL A 158 -10.20 -7.29 -0.32
CA VAL A 158 -9.12 -7.90 0.46
C VAL A 158 -8.19 -8.73 -0.43
N HIS A 159 -6.92 -8.34 -0.46
CA HIS A 159 -5.84 -9.06 -1.11
C HIS A 159 -4.68 -9.15 -0.11
N GLY A 160 -4.59 -10.30 0.58
CA GLY A 160 -3.59 -10.47 1.63
C GLY A 160 -2.17 -10.72 1.08
N PRO A 161 -1.12 -10.42 1.87
CA PRO A 161 0.20 -10.99 1.63
C PRO A 161 0.11 -12.52 1.56
N PRO A 162 0.89 -13.20 0.69
CA PRO A 162 1.97 -12.65 -0.13
C PRO A 162 1.55 -12.28 -1.56
N ALA A 163 0.27 -12.34 -1.91
CA ALA A 163 -0.16 -12.20 -3.30
C ALA A 163 -0.16 -10.74 -3.78
N GLY A 164 -0.47 -9.78 -2.89
CA GLY A 164 -0.80 -8.40 -3.30
C GLY A 164 -2.03 -8.36 -4.21
N ASP A 165 -2.41 -7.19 -4.69
CA ASP A 165 -3.27 -7.09 -5.88
C ASP A 165 -2.45 -6.81 -7.15
N ASP A 166 -3.05 -7.03 -8.32
CA ASP A 166 -2.40 -6.89 -9.62
C ASP A 166 -1.82 -5.49 -9.87
N TYR A 167 -2.49 -4.44 -9.38
CA TYR A 167 -2.05 -3.06 -9.48
C TYR A 167 -0.85 -2.79 -8.57
N GLU A 168 -0.89 -3.25 -7.32
CA GLU A 168 0.27 -3.19 -6.42
C GLU A 168 1.47 -3.95 -6.99
N ASN A 169 1.27 -5.17 -7.49
CA ASN A 169 2.31 -5.96 -8.15
C ASN A 169 2.89 -5.21 -9.36
N TYR A 170 2.01 -4.64 -10.20
CA TYR A 170 2.41 -3.84 -11.36
C TYR A 170 3.31 -2.65 -10.98
N THR A 171 2.97 -1.95 -9.89
CA THR A 171 3.73 -0.79 -9.40
C THR A 171 5.03 -1.18 -8.71
N TRP A 172 5.01 -2.27 -7.94
CA TRP A 172 6.18 -2.84 -7.28
C TRP A 172 7.27 -3.25 -8.28
N PHE A 173 6.93 -4.01 -9.32
CA PHE A 173 7.90 -4.43 -10.35
C PHE A 173 8.56 -3.25 -11.08
N ARG A 174 7.92 -2.07 -11.06
CA ARG A 174 8.43 -0.84 -11.68
C ARG A 174 9.21 0.05 -10.74
N THR A 175 9.25 -0.28 -9.45
CA THR A 175 9.91 0.50 -8.39
C THR A 175 10.94 -0.38 -7.65
N PRO A 176 12.06 -0.73 -8.28
CA PRO A 176 13.08 -1.60 -7.68
C PRO A 176 13.81 -0.99 -6.47
N SER A 177 13.63 0.31 -6.20
CA SER A 177 14.15 0.96 -5.00
C SER A 177 13.43 2.29 -4.75
N PRO A 178 13.54 2.88 -3.54
CA PRO A 178 13.00 4.23 -3.27
C PRO A 178 13.60 5.33 -4.16
N LEU A 179 14.72 5.05 -4.85
CA LEU A 179 15.44 6.01 -5.69
C LEU A 179 15.15 5.84 -7.19
N VAL A 180 14.56 4.71 -7.59
CA VAL A 180 14.47 4.31 -8.98
C VAL A 180 13.10 3.72 -9.22
N SER A 181 12.33 4.40 -10.07
CA SER A 181 11.06 3.89 -10.60
C SER A 181 10.90 4.25 -12.08
N SER A 182 10.17 3.40 -12.79
CA SER A 182 9.70 3.65 -14.16
C SER A 182 8.23 4.08 -14.20
N LEU A 183 7.59 4.22 -13.04
CA LEU A 183 6.23 4.71 -12.94
C LEU A 183 6.11 6.17 -13.40
N PRO A 184 4.94 6.54 -13.95
CA PRO A 184 4.70 7.89 -14.45
C PRO A 184 4.75 8.90 -13.31
N LYS A 185 5.18 10.11 -13.64
CA LYS A 185 5.23 11.24 -12.72
C LYS A 185 4.21 12.29 -13.18
N PRO A 186 3.78 13.20 -12.30
CA PRO A 186 2.96 14.34 -12.70
C PRO A 186 3.60 15.12 -13.85
N SER A 187 2.78 15.57 -14.78
CA SER A 187 3.22 16.43 -15.88
C SER A 187 3.91 17.69 -15.34
N ALA A 188 4.93 18.18 -16.04
CA ALA A 188 5.57 19.44 -15.70
C ALA A 188 4.51 20.57 -15.74
N GLY A 189 4.29 21.24 -14.60
CA GLY A 189 3.25 22.26 -14.48
C GLY A 189 1.86 21.74 -14.11
N ALA A 190 1.72 20.47 -13.73
CA ALA A 190 0.53 20.02 -13.00
C ALA A 190 0.26 20.98 -11.83
N THR A 191 -1.01 21.23 -11.52
CA THR A 191 -1.38 22.13 -10.43
C THR A 191 -1.35 21.35 -9.12
N LEU A 192 -0.76 21.93 -8.07
CA LEU A 192 -0.85 21.37 -6.72
C LEU A 192 -2.28 21.56 -6.22
N PRO A 193 -3.03 20.49 -5.89
CA PRO A 193 -4.37 20.65 -5.35
C PRO A 193 -4.30 21.38 -4.00
N VAL A 194 -5.31 22.19 -3.73
CA VAL A 194 -5.48 22.86 -2.44
C VAL A 194 -6.61 22.17 -1.71
N PHE A 195 -6.36 21.81 -0.46
CA PHE A 195 -7.34 21.23 0.44
C PHE A 195 -7.52 22.15 1.66
N ASP A 196 -8.76 22.31 2.09
CA ASP A 196 -9.11 23.06 3.30
C ASP A 196 -8.63 22.30 4.54
N ASN A 197 -8.75 20.97 4.52
CA ASN A 197 -8.37 20.07 5.62
C ASN A 197 -8.04 18.66 5.11
N LEU A 198 -7.60 17.79 6.02
CA LEU A 198 -7.18 16.43 5.68
C LEU A 198 -8.35 15.53 5.26
N GLU A 199 -9.57 15.77 5.74
CA GLU A 199 -10.78 15.04 5.34
C GLU A 199 -11.05 15.25 3.85
N GLU A 200 -10.98 16.50 3.37
CA GLU A 200 -11.16 16.82 1.96
C GLU A 200 -10.10 16.13 1.09
N ALA A 201 -8.85 16.08 1.54
CA ALA A 201 -7.76 15.39 0.84
C ALA A 201 -8.04 13.88 0.74
N TRP A 202 -8.51 13.26 1.83
CA TRP A 202 -8.86 11.84 1.88
C TRP A 202 -10.01 11.53 0.91
N GLU A 203 -11.11 12.27 1.03
CA GLU A 203 -12.32 12.06 0.24
C GLU A 203 -12.08 12.26 -1.24
N ARG A 204 -11.38 13.32 -1.63
CA ARG A 204 -11.10 13.60 -3.05
C ARG A 204 -10.15 12.58 -3.66
N THR A 205 -9.14 12.13 -2.91
CA THR A 205 -8.21 11.10 -3.38
C THR A 205 -8.94 9.77 -3.57
N ALA A 206 -9.67 9.31 -2.55
CA ALA A 206 -10.42 8.06 -2.61
C ALA A 206 -11.52 8.09 -3.68
N THR A 207 -12.29 9.18 -3.77
CA THR A 207 -13.34 9.35 -4.79
C THR A 207 -12.75 9.27 -6.19
N ALA A 208 -11.61 9.93 -6.43
CA ALA A 208 -10.97 9.90 -7.73
C ALA A 208 -10.59 8.48 -8.13
N THR A 209 -9.94 7.74 -7.24
CA THR A 209 -9.57 6.35 -7.47
C THR A 209 -10.77 5.45 -7.65
N TYR A 210 -11.78 5.57 -6.77
CA TYR A 210 -12.98 4.75 -6.79
C TYR A 210 -13.67 4.81 -8.14
N TRP A 211 -13.93 6.02 -8.66
CA TRP A 211 -14.60 6.14 -9.95
C TRP A 211 -13.70 5.84 -11.14
N ARG A 212 -12.38 6.05 -11.00
CA ARG A 212 -11.42 5.76 -12.07
C ARG A 212 -11.26 4.27 -12.33
N SER A 213 -11.44 3.43 -11.31
CA SER A 213 -11.37 1.98 -11.41
C SER A 213 -12.73 1.30 -11.66
N MET A 214 -13.78 2.08 -11.89
CA MET A 214 -15.11 1.59 -12.21
C MET A 214 -15.44 1.74 -13.70
N VAL A 215 -16.14 0.75 -14.25
CA VAL A 215 -16.59 0.73 -15.64
C VAL A 215 -18.11 0.71 -15.66
N SER A 216 -18.74 1.59 -16.44
CA SER A 216 -20.20 1.60 -16.57
C SER A 216 -20.69 0.53 -17.55
N GLY A 217 -21.91 0.03 -17.35
CA GLY A 217 -22.52 -0.94 -18.24
C GLY A 217 -23.93 -1.32 -17.83
N ASP A 218 -24.56 -2.17 -18.64
CA ASP A 218 -25.82 -2.83 -18.29
C ASP A 218 -25.70 -4.33 -18.62
N LEU A 219 -25.79 -5.14 -17.57
CA LEU A 219 -25.79 -6.60 -17.62
C LEU A 219 -27.11 -7.21 -17.14
N THR A 220 -28.18 -6.41 -17.05
CA THR A 220 -29.49 -6.83 -16.50
C THR A 220 -30.16 -7.91 -17.35
N PHE A 221 -29.97 -7.88 -18.67
CA PHE A 221 -30.59 -8.82 -19.61
C PHE A 221 -29.54 -9.63 -20.35
N HIS A 222 -29.62 -10.96 -20.22
CA HIS A 222 -28.61 -11.91 -20.72
C HIS A 222 -28.32 -11.78 -22.24
N ASP A 223 -29.30 -11.34 -23.02
CA ASP A 223 -29.19 -11.29 -24.49
C ASP A 223 -28.72 -9.92 -25.02
N ASN A 224 -28.53 -8.92 -24.16
CA ASN A 224 -28.23 -7.55 -24.61
C ASN A 224 -27.36 -6.78 -23.60
N PRO A 225 -26.10 -7.22 -23.38
CA PRO A 225 -25.17 -6.42 -22.58
C PRO A 225 -24.86 -5.11 -23.32
N SER A 226 -24.65 -4.02 -22.59
CA SER A 226 -24.35 -2.72 -23.20
C SER A 226 -23.48 -1.81 -22.33
N GLY A 227 -23.06 -0.68 -22.90
CA GLY A 227 -22.24 0.32 -22.23
C GLY A 227 -20.73 0.04 -22.30
N ASN A 228 -19.97 0.75 -21.48
CA ASN A 228 -18.51 0.75 -21.51
C ASN A 228 -17.90 -0.63 -21.25
N ILE A 229 -18.56 -1.47 -20.46
CA ILE A 229 -18.08 -2.83 -20.18
C ILE A 229 -17.97 -3.70 -21.44
N VAL A 230 -18.90 -3.56 -22.39
CA VAL A 230 -18.87 -4.28 -23.67
C VAL A 230 -17.83 -3.68 -24.60
N GLU A 231 -17.60 -2.35 -24.53
CA GLU A 231 -16.53 -1.70 -25.29
C GLU A 231 -15.14 -2.12 -24.79
N MET A 232 -14.99 -2.41 -23.49
CA MET A 232 -13.75 -2.89 -22.87
C MET A 232 -13.53 -4.39 -23.07
N PHE A 233 -14.61 -5.17 -23.04
CA PHE A 233 -14.59 -6.63 -23.14
C PHE A 233 -15.69 -7.12 -24.10
N PRO A 234 -15.44 -7.08 -25.42
CA PRO A 234 -16.47 -7.41 -26.43
C PRO A 234 -16.97 -8.86 -26.37
N GLU A 235 -16.19 -9.77 -25.78
CA GLU A 235 -16.51 -11.19 -25.61
C GLU A 235 -17.23 -11.49 -24.28
N ILE A 236 -17.69 -10.47 -23.55
CA ILE A 236 -18.51 -10.67 -22.35
C ILE A 236 -19.81 -11.41 -22.73
N GLN A 237 -20.13 -12.47 -21.99
CA GLN A 237 -21.24 -13.34 -22.31
C GLN A 237 -21.92 -13.94 -21.08
N TRP A 238 -23.19 -14.32 -21.24
CA TRP A 238 -23.91 -15.08 -20.22
C TRP A 238 -23.60 -16.58 -20.34
N SER A 239 -23.03 -17.16 -19.29
CA SER A 239 -22.80 -18.60 -19.20
C SER A 239 -24.05 -19.32 -18.73
N TRP A 240 -24.67 -20.11 -19.60
CA TRP A 240 -25.83 -20.95 -19.26
C TRP A 240 -25.51 -22.08 -18.27
N PHE A 241 -24.23 -22.42 -18.09
CA PHE A 241 -23.80 -23.47 -17.17
C PHE A 241 -23.61 -22.94 -15.74
N SER A 242 -22.90 -21.83 -15.57
CA SER A 242 -22.70 -21.20 -14.26
C SER A 242 -23.85 -20.27 -13.86
N GLN A 243 -24.69 -19.86 -14.81
CA GLN A 243 -25.73 -18.84 -14.62
C GLN A 243 -25.13 -17.51 -14.14
N GLU A 244 -24.00 -17.12 -14.75
CA GLU A 244 -23.23 -15.94 -14.43
C GLU A 244 -22.74 -15.27 -15.72
N TRP A 245 -22.49 -13.96 -15.66
CA TRP A 245 -21.76 -13.26 -16.71
C TRP A 245 -20.27 -13.61 -16.61
N THR A 246 -19.65 -13.93 -17.74
CA THR A 246 -18.23 -14.28 -17.84
C THR A 246 -17.54 -13.49 -18.94
N ILE A 247 -16.24 -13.26 -18.75
CA ILE A 247 -15.34 -12.70 -19.74
C ILE A 247 -14.17 -13.68 -19.87
N ASP A 248 -14.26 -14.56 -20.87
CA ASP A 248 -13.29 -15.64 -21.07
C ASP A 248 -12.11 -15.21 -21.98
N THR A 249 -12.27 -14.10 -22.71
CA THR A 249 -11.26 -13.57 -23.62
C THR A 249 -11.25 -12.04 -23.60
N PRO A 250 -10.22 -11.39 -23.00
CA PRO A 250 -9.19 -12.01 -22.15
C PRO A 250 -9.80 -12.69 -20.91
N PRO A 251 -9.12 -13.65 -20.25
CA PRO A 251 -9.70 -14.47 -19.19
C PRO A 251 -9.80 -13.70 -17.85
N VAL A 252 -10.65 -12.67 -17.81
CA VAL A 252 -10.92 -11.88 -16.60
C VAL A 252 -11.68 -12.72 -15.58
N GLY A 253 -12.67 -13.52 -16.02
CA GLY A 253 -13.44 -14.40 -15.13
C GLY A 253 -14.92 -14.02 -15.00
N ALA A 254 -15.51 -14.21 -13.83
CA ALA A 254 -16.97 -14.19 -13.62
C ALA A 254 -17.46 -13.04 -12.72
N LEU A 255 -18.70 -12.58 -12.98
CA LEU A 255 -19.37 -11.56 -12.16
C LEU A 255 -19.62 -12.08 -10.74
N GLY A 256 -19.22 -11.29 -9.74
CA GLY A 256 -19.29 -11.63 -8.32
C GLY A 256 -18.07 -12.41 -7.80
N VAL A 257 -17.10 -12.71 -8.66
CA VAL A 257 -15.85 -13.40 -8.31
C VAL A 257 -14.64 -12.57 -8.71
N ASP A 258 -14.55 -12.18 -9.98
CA ASP A 258 -13.39 -11.49 -10.55
C ASP A 258 -13.68 -10.04 -10.94
N PHE A 259 -14.96 -9.73 -11.20
CA PHE A 259 -15.47 -8.37 -11.30
C PHE A 259 -16.82 -8.23 -10.60
N PHE A 260 -17.13 -7.04 -10.07
CA PHE A 260 -18.20 -6.83 -9.10
C PHE A 260 -19.05 -5.62 -9.47
N GLU A 261 -20.38 -5.78 -9.42
CA GLU A 261 -21.30 -4.66 -9.49
C GLU A 261 -21.40 -4.00 -8.10
N GLU A 262 -20.54 -3.02 -7.83
CA GLU A 262 -20.54 -2.26 -6.57
C GLU A 262 -21.77 -1.36 -6.45
N LEU A 263 -22.21 -0.81 -7.59
CA LEU A 263 -23.39 0.05 -7.72
C LEU A 263 -24.14 -0.34 -8.99
N PRO A 264 -25.47 -0.16 -9.05
CA PRO A 264 -26.24 -0.48 -10.25
C PRO A 264 -25.64 0.12 -11.52
N GLY A 265 -25.22 -0.75 -12.45
CA GLY A 265 -24.61 -0.39 -13.73
C GLY A 265 -23.13 0.03 -13.68
N TRP A 266 -22.43 -0.26 -12.58
CA TRP A 266 -21.03 0.10 -12.37
C TRP A 266 -20.23 -1.10 -11.86
N PHE A 267 -19.14 -1.42 -12.55
CA PHE A 267 -18.36 -2.63 -12.34
C PHE A 267 -16.90 -2.35 -11.97
N TYR A 268 -16.43 -2.94 -10.87
CA TYR A 268 -15.03 -2.99 -10.45
C TYR A 268 -14.38 -4.31 -10.91
N PHE A 269 -13.12 -4.27 -11.33
CA PHE A 269 -12.36 -5.45 -11.77
C PHE A 269 -11.20 -5.72 -10.81
N LYS A 270 -11.13 -6.93 -10.26
CA LYS A 270 -10.02 -7.36 -9.39
C LYS A 270 -8.78 -7.70 -10.20
N ASP A 271 -8.96 -8.49 -11.26
CA ASP A 271 -7.89 -8.79 -12.20
C ASP A 271 -7.66 -7.57 -13.10
N THR A 272 -6.53 -6.90 -12.88
CA THR A 272 -6.09 -5.76 -13.69
C THR A 272 -4.88 -6.11 -14.55
N GLU A 273 -4.45 -7.37 -14.56
CA GLU A 273 -3.46 -7.91 -15.49
C GLU A 273 -4.04 -8.13 -16.89
N GLN A 274 -5.35 -8.24 -17.05
CA GLN A 274 -5.96 -8.36 -18.38
C GLN A 274 -5.95 -7.04 -19.17
N ALA A 275 -5.77 -7.15 -20.50
CA ALA A 275 -5.83 -6.04 -21.43
C ALA A 275 -7.25 -5.86 -21.99
N ALA A 276 -7.89 -4.73 -21.69
CA ALA A 276 -9.16 -4.33 -22.30
C ALA A 276 -8.95 -3.72 -23.71
N THR A 277 -9.97 -3.77 -24.58
CA THR A 277 -9.90 -3.16 -25.93
C THR A 277 -9.85 -1.64 -25.91
N VAL A 278 -10.45 -1.04 -24.90
CA VAL A 278 -10.34 0.38 -24.57
C VAL A 278 -9.99 0.51 -23.10
N THR A 279 -9.30 1.59 -22.73
CA THR A 279 -8.96 1.86 -21.33
C THR A 279 -9.44 3.24 -20.90
N PRO A 280 -9.71 3.42 -19.59
CA PRO A 280 -9.88 4.73 -18.99
C PRO A 280 -8.79 5.70 -19.49
N PHE A 281 -9.17 6.90 -19.94
CA PHE A 281 -8.26 8.01 -20.29
C PHE A 281 -8.78 9.34 -19.77
N GLY A 282 -7.91 10.13 -19.13
CA GLY A 282 -8.29 11.41 -18.56
C GLY A 282 -9.22 11.24 -17.36
N PHE A 283 -8.91 11.94 -16.27
CA PHE A 283 -9.75 11.99 -15.09
C PHE A 283 -10.06 13.46 -14.77
N ASP A 284 -11.34 13.76 -14.59
CA ASP A 284 -11.80 15.05 -14.10
C ASP A 284 -12.33 14.89 -12.68
N ALA A 285 -11.63 15.49 -11.72
CA ALA A 285 -12.00 15.42 -10.31
C ALA A 285 -13.33 16.12 -10.00
N ASP A 286 -13.76 17.06 -10.86
CA ASP A 286 -15.04 17.75 -10.71
C ASP A 286 -16.20 16.92 -11.32
N LEU A 287 -15.87 15.94 -12.18
CA LEU A 287 -16.83 15.04 -12.84
C LEU A 287 -16.36 13.58 -12.72
N PRO A 288 -16.21 13.04 -11.49
CA PRO A 288 -15.48 11.80 -11.26
C PRO A 288 -16.14 10.58 -11.92
N HIS A 289 -17.46 10.61 -12.13
CA HIS A 289 -18.21 9.54 -12.81
C HIS A 289 -18.10 9.60 -14.34
N GLN A 290 -17.53 10.66 -14.92
CA GLN A 290 -17.37 10.75 -16.37
C GLN A 290 -16.09 10.03 -16.80
N LEU A 291 -16.27 8.80 -17.28
CA LEU A 291 -15.18 8.03 -17.85
C LEU A 291 -15.05 8.33 -19.34
N THR A 292 -13.92 8.92 -19.73
CA THR A 292 -13.51 8.93 -21.14
C THR A 292 -12.70 7.68 -21.41
N LEU A 293 -13.02 6.96 -22.48
CA LEU A 293 -12.30 5.76 -22.91
C LEU A 293 -11.46 6.07 -24.15
N GLN A 294 -10.30 5.43 -24.25
CA GLN A 294 -9.47 5.49 -25.46
C GLN A 294 -9.10 4.08 -25.94
N PRO A 295 -8.85 3.89 -27.24
CA PRO A 295 -8.36 2.61 -27.76
C PRO A 295 -7.06 2.15 -27.08
N ASN A 296 -7.01 0.90 -26.65
CA ASN A 296 -5.80 0.27 -26.12
C ASN A 296 -5.01 -0.40 -27.26
N THR A 297 -4.41 0.40 -28.14
CA THR A 297 -3.71 -0.11 -29.34
C THR A 297 -2.46 -0.92 -29.02
N ASP A 298 -1.90 -0.72 -27.83
CA ASP A 298 -0.61 -1.27 -27.42
C ASP A 298 -0.77 -2.52 -26.56
N GLY A 299 -2.01 -2.98 -26.34
CA GLY A 299 -2.33 -4.19 -25.58
C GLY A 299 -1.86 -4.14 -24.12
N GLN A 300 -1.85 -2.94 -23.52
CA GLN A 300 -1.39 -2.78 -22.14
C GLN A 300 -2.43 -3.31 -21.15
N HIS A 301 -1.97 -3.81 -20.02
CA HIS A 301 -2.83 -4.28 -18.93
C HIS A 301 -3.65 -3.12 -18.34
N LEU A 302 -4.81 -3.39 -17.76
CA LEU A 302 -5.61 -2.36 -17.08
C LEU A 302 -4.81 -1.66 -15.96
N ALA A 303 -3.98 -2.41 -15.23
CA ALA A 303 -3.06 -1.87 -14.22
C ALA A 303 -2.13 -0.78 -14.77
N HIS A 304 -1.67 -0.94 -16.02
CA HIS A 304 -0.85 0.08 -16.69
C HIS A 304 -1.64 1.37 -16.90
N ALA A 305 -2.87 1.27 -17.42
CA ALA A 305 -3.70 2.43 -17.68
C ALA A 305 -4.07 3.16 -16.38
N LEU A 306 -4.46 2.42 -15.34
CA LEU A 306 -4.73 2.98 -14.01
C LEU A 306 -3.50 3.70 -13.44
N ALA A 307 -2.31 3.11 -13.58
CA ALA A 307 -1.08 3.71 -13.06
C ALA A 307 -0.71 5.03 -13.76
N GLN A 308 -1.15 5.25 -15.01
CA GLN A 308 -0.94 6.52 -15.71
C GLN A 308 -1.62 7.71 -15.03
N ASP A 309 -2.71 7.49 -14.29
CA ASP A 309 -3.42 8.57 -13.59
C ASP A 309 -3.22 8.51 -12.09
N LEU A 310 -3.30 7.30 -11.51
CA LEU A 310 -3.34 7.12 -10.06
C LEU A 310 -1.98 7.35 -9.39
N VAL A 311 -0.87 7.02 -10.06
CA VAL A 311 0.47 7.33 -9.52
C VAL A 311 0.75 8.83 -9.50
N PRO A 312 0.53 9.59 -10.59
CA PRO A 312 0.59 11.05 -10.53
C PRO A 312 -0.35 11.65 -9.49
N LEU A 313 -1.58 11.13 -9.38
CA LEU A 313 -2.54 11.54 -8.35
C LEU A 313 -1.93 11.37 -6.94
N ALA A 314 -1.39 10.19 -6.62
CA ALA A 314 -0.75 9.89 -5.34
C ALA A 314 0.36 10.89 -5.00
N ILE A 315 1.20 11.24 -5.98
CA ILE A 315 2.30 12.19 -5.81
C ILE A 315 1.77 13.60 -5.53
N VAL A 316 0.81 14.10 -6.31
CA VAL A 316 0.31 15.47 -6.14
C VAL A 316 -0.56 15.63 -4.90
N THR A 317 -1.34 14.61 -4.51
CA THR A 317 -2.14 14.66 -3.29
C THR A 317 -1.25 14.54 -2.05
N SER A 318 -0.23 13.67 -2.07
CA SER A 318 0.78 13.60 -1.01
C SER A 318 1.51 14.94 -0.83
N ALA A 319 1.92 15.56 -1.95
CA ALA A 319 2.55 16.88 -1.94
C ALA A 319 1.62 17.95 -1.32
N ALA A 320 0.34 17.94 -1.69
CA ALA A 320 -0.63 18.87 -1.13
C ALA A 320 -0.90 18.62 0.37
N VAL A 321 -0.89 17.37 0.82
CA VAL A 321 -1.03 17.03 2.24
C VAL A 321 0.22 17.40 3.06
N ILE A 322 1.42 17.28 2.50
CA ILE A 322 2.63 17.82 3.13
C ILE A 322 2.53 19.36 3.26
N ALA A 323 2.07 20.04 2.20
CA ALA A 323 1.87 21.49 2.23
C ALA A 323 0.82 21.90 3.28
N LEU A 324 -0.28 21.15 3.36
CA LEU A 324 -1.32 21.29 4.39
C LEU A 324 -0.74 21.11 5.80
N PHE A 325 0.09 20.09 6.01
CA PHE A 325 0.74 19.85 7.29
C PHE A 325 1.64 21.02 7.70
N VAL A 326 2.49 21.49 6.81
CA VAL A 326 3.39 22.62 7.08
C VAL A 326 2.59 23.88 7.42
N ARG A 327 1.49 24.13 6.70
CA ARG A 327 0.56 25.24 6.99
C ARG A 327 -0.03 25.11 8.39
N ASP A 328 -0.61 23.96 8.71
CA ASP A 328 -1.31 23.75 9.98
C ASP A 328 -0.33 23.74 11.16
N ALA A 329 0.85 23.13 10.99
CA ALA A 329 1.93 23.13 11.97
C ALA A 329 2.47 24.54 12.27
N ALA A 330 2.55 25.42 11.27
CA ALA A 330 2.96 26.82 11.45
C ALA A 330 1.95 27.65 12.26
N LEU A 331 0.69 27.20 12.38
CA LEU A 331 -0.35 27.85 13.19
C LEU A 331 -0.32 27.40 14.66
N LEU A 332 0.46 26.36 15.01
CA LEU A 332 0.53 25.84 16.37
C LEU A 332 1.44 26.70 17.26
N GLU A 333 0.96 27.07 18.44
CA GLU A 333 1.82 27.68 19.46
C GLU A 333 2.82 26.65 20.02
N PRO A 334 4.13 26.98 20.10
CA PRO A 334 5.13 26.10 20.69
C PRO A 334 4.72 25.66 22.09
N LYS A 335 4.85 24.37 22.40
CA LYS A 335 4.56 23.88 23.75
C LYS A 335 5.60 24.47 24.71
N LYS A 336 5.15 25.20 25.74
CA LYS A 336 6.04 25.62 26.83
C LYS A 336 6.74 24.39 27.38
N THR A 337 8.05 24.33 27.27
CA THR A 337 8.88 23.21 27.71
C THR A 337 8.80 23.06 29.22
N THR A 338 7.80 22.30 29.70
CA THR A 338 7.82 21.75 31.05
C THR A 338 8.73 20.52 30.98
N GLY A 339 9.92 20.60 31.56
CA GLY A 339 11.04 19.67 31.38
C GLY A 339 10.81 18.20 31.78
N GLY A 340 9.96 17.49 31.05
CA GLY A 340 9.84 16.04 31.03
C GLY A 340 10.08 15.55 29.62
N GLY A 341 11.34 15.26 29.27
CA GLY A 341 11.69 14.70 27.97
C GLY A 341 11.00 13.35 27.77
N ARG A 342 10.17 13.24 26.73
CA ARG A 342 9.80 11.93 26.18
C ARG A 342 11.11 11.31 25.68
N LYS A 343 11.34 10.02 25.98
CA LYS A 343 12.51 9.30 25.47
C LYS A 343 12.50 9.46 23.94
N PRO A 344 13.65 9.76 23.30
CA PRO A 344 13.71 9.76 21.84
C PRO A 344 13.18 8.42 21.33
N PRO A 345 12.52 8.40 20.15
CA PRO A 345 12.12 7.15 19.52
C PRO A 345 13.32 6.22 19.56
N SER A 346 13.11 4.98 20.02
CA SER A 346 14.15 3.97 19.95
C SER A 346 14.62 3.99 18.52
N GLN A 347 15.89 4.34 18.31
CA GLN A 347 16.53 4.07 17.04
C GLN A 347 16.16 2.64 16.73
N ALA A 348 15.34 2.44 15.68
CA ALA A 348 15.19 1.18 15.02
C ALA A 348 16.61 0.84 14.57
N ASN A 349 17.36 0.24 15.50
CA ASN A 349 18.71 -0.21 15.29
C ASN A 349 18.53 -1.42 14.42
N GLY A 350 18.38 -1.16 13.12
CA GLY A 350 18.67 -2.13 12.10
C GLY A 350 19.96 -2.82 12.52
N CYS A 351 19.85 -4.12 12.75
CA CYS A 351 20.89 -5.00 13.22
C CYS A 351 22.23 -4.67 12.56
N ARG A 352 23.08 -3.87 13.24
CA ARG A 352 24.50 -3.82 12.94
C ARG A 352 25.07 -5.13 13.47
N ALA A 353 25.30 -6.07 12.55
CA ALA A 353 26.00 -7.31 12.81
C ALA A 353 27.35 -7.01 13.49
N SER A 354 27.36 -7.14 14.81
CA SER A 354 28.58 -7.16 15.60
C SER A 354 29.05 -8.61 15.61
N ALA A 355 30.24 -8.83 15.07
CA ALA A 355 30.87 -10.14 15.01
C ALA A 355 30.95 -10.79 16.41
N VAL A 356 30.26 -11.91 16.59
CA VAL A 356 30.40 -12.75 17.77
C VAL A 356 31.20 -13.99 17.39
N HIS A 357 32.38 -14.12 17.99
CA HIS A 357 33.20 -15.33 17.96
C HIS A 357 32.44 -16.52 18.54
N PRO A 358 32.50 -17.72 17.94
CA PRO A 358 31.88 -18.90 18.50
C PRO A 358 32.77 -19.45 19.63
N VAL A 359 32.28 -19.38 20.88
CA VAL A 359 32.75 -20.26 21.95
C VAL A 359 31.85 -21.49 21.97
N LEU A 360 32.49 -22.60 21.64
CA LEU A 360 32.03 -23.98 21.72
C LEU A 360 31.46 -24.28 23.12
N LEU A 361 30.24 -24.82 23.21
CA LEU A 361 29.86 -25.67 24.34
C LEU A 361 29.06 -26.89 23.84
N LEU A 362 29.79 -27.97 23.61
CA LEU A 362 29.28 -29.32 23.47
C LEU A 362 28.82 -29.82 24.85
N THR A 363 27.60 -30.33 24.96
CA THR A 363 27.29 -31.38 25.94
C THR A 363 26.36 -32.42 25.32
N PHE A 364 26.95 -33.56 25.00
CA PHE A 364 26.28 -34.84 24.83
C PHE A 364 25.86 -35.38 26.20
N VAL A 365 24.63 -35.85 26.33
CA VAL A 365 24.33 -37.02 27.19
C VAL A 365 23.34 -37.92 26.46
N ALA A 366 23.81 -39.11 26.13
CA ALA A 366 23.02 -40.20 25.59
C ALA A 366 22.53 -41.12 26.71
N LEU A 367 21.44 -41.84 26.38
CA LEU A 367 20.96 -43.10 26.96
C LEU A 367 20.27 -43.03 28.33
N LEU A 368 19.00 -43.46 28.36
CA LEU A 368 18.60 -44.77 28.89
C LEU A 368 17.10 -45.03 28.58
N LEU A 369 16.83 -45.95 27.65
CA LEU A 369 15.65 -46.84 27.66
C LEU A 369 16.10 -48.13 28.39
N PRO A 370 15.26 -48.85 29.17
CA PRO A 370 14.18 -49.61 28.53
C PRO A 370 12.94 -49.97 29.40
N CYS A 371 12.02 -50.67 28.73
CA CYS A 371 11.08 -51.70 29.21
C CYS A 371 9.58 -51.37 29.30
N ARG A 372 8.89 -51.74 28.20
CA ARG A 372 7.67 -52.58 28.13
C ARG A 372 6.81 -52.72 29.40
N ARG A 373 5.51 -52.46 29.23
CA ARG A 373 4.46 -53.45 29.55
C ARG A 373 3.24 -53.28 28.64
N ARG A 374 2.88 -54.37 27.94
CA ARG A 374 1.57 -54.60 27.32
C ARG A 374 0.53 -54.95 28.40
N ARG A 375 -0.72 -54.59 28.14
CA ARG A 375 -2.00 -55.31 28.37
C ARG A 375 -3.11 -54.29 28.06
N SER A 376 -4.20 -54.58 27.35
CA SER A 376 -4.74 -55.76 26.68
C SER A 376 -5.73 -55.26 25.64
#